data_AF-A0A0G0TRJ8-F1
#
_entry.id   AF-A0A0G0TRJ8-F1
#
_cell.length_a   1.000
_cell.length_b   1.000
_cell.length_c   1.000
_cell.angle_alpha   90.00
_cell.angle_beta   90.00
_cell.angle_gamma   90.00
#
_symmetry.space_group_name_H-M   'P 1'
#
loop_
_entity.id
_entity.type
_entity.pdbx_description
1 polymer ?
#
loop_
_entity_poly.entity_id
_entity_poly.type
_entity_poly.pdbx_seq_one_letter_code
_entity_poly.pdbx_strand_id
1 'polypeptide(L)'
;MKLENQPKIKINKENVSEKKLFDKLYVWGAGAPEFLDELKSYEEMNLIKREDFVKLEKVQEHVKKLLFDKLYVWGAGAPEFLDELKSVKELNIITEEEFMKMDEVKKLIKKNLEDKLDVWGPGSTQYRDYLAAAEKLGYKKLEKEFA
;
A
#
# COMPACT_ATOMS: atom_id res chain seq x y z
N MET A 1 18.77 -23.97 41.67
CA MET A 1 17.73 -23.72 40.65
C MET A 1 18.41 -23.01 39.49
N LYS A 2 18.68 -23.72 38.38
CA LYS A 2 19.38 -23.17 37.22
C LYS A 2 18.39 -22.37 36.37
N LEU A 3 18.58 -21.06 36.28
CA LEU A 3 17.93 -20.20 35.28
C LEU A 3 18.73 -20.31 33.98
N GLU A 4 18.58 -21.42 33.27
CA GLU A 4 19.15 -21.60 31.94
C GLU A 4 18.04 -21.46 30.89
N ASN A 5 18.33 -20.63 29.90
CA ASN A 5 17.67 -20.51 28.60
C ASN A 5 16.41 -19.64 28.51
N GLN A 6 16.58 -18.35 28.76
CA GLN A 6 15.88 -17.36 27.94
C GLN A 6 16.65 -17.17 26.62
N PRO A 7 16.00 -17.20 25.45
CA PRO A 7 16.67 -16.91 24.20
C PRO A 7 17.19 -15.47 24.23
N LYS A 8 18.51 -15.32 24.28
CA LYS A 8 19.17 -14.03 24.12
C LYS A 8 18.88 -13.53 22.72
N ILE A 9 17.92 -12.62 22.58
CA ILE A 9 17.67 -11.89 21.33
C ILE A 9 18.98 -11.15 21.01
N LYS A 10 19.73 -11.66 20.03
CA LYS A 10 20.87 -10.93 19.48
C LYS A 10 20.31 -9.71 18.77
N ILE A 11 20.42 -8.55 19.41
CA ILE A 11 20.10 -7.27 18.79
C ILE A 11 21.25 -6.95 17.83
N ASN A 12 21.23 -7.55 16.63
CA ASN A 12 22.05 -7.07 15.51
C ASN A 12 21.55 -5.66 15.17
N LYS A 13 22.46 -4.72 14.82
CA LYS A 13 22.09 -3.35 14.43
C LYS A 13 21.06 -3.32 13.28
N GLU A 14 21.10 -4.32 12.40
CA GLU A 14 20.11 -4.58 11.34
C GLU A 14 18.67 -4.61 11.89
N ASN A 15 18.42 -5.28 13.02
CA ASN A 15 17.09 -5.36 13.63
C ASN A 15 16.57 -4.00 14.15
N VAL A 16 17.46 -3.08 14.54
CA VAL A 16 17.06 -1.75 15.05
C VAL A 16 16.71 -0.82 13.89
N SER A 17 17.55 -0.80 12.85
CA SER A 17 17.30 0.00 11.65
C SER A 17 16.05 -0.47 10.92
N GLU A 18 15.87 -1.79 10.76
CA GLU A 18 14.64 -2.36 10.17
C GLU A 18 13.41 -1.96 10.96
N LYS A 19 13.46 -2.06 12.29
CA LYS A 19 12.33 -1.70 13.14
C LYS A 19 11.98 -0.22 12.99
N LYS A 20 12.96 0.67 13.08
CA LYS A 20 12.73 2.12 12.92
C LYS A 20 12.13 2.44 11.55
N LEU A 21 12.66 1.80 10.51
CA LEU A 21 12.18 1.99 9.15
C LEU A 21 10.74 1.46 8.99
N PHE A 22 10.43 0.32 9.59
CA PHE A 22 9.07 -0.22 9.64
C PHE A 22 8.12 0.69 10.43
N ASP A 23 8.54 1.22 11.58
CA ASP A 23 7.73 2.15 12.37
C ASP A 23 7.42 3.42 11.56
N LYS A 24 8.37 3.92 10.77
CA LYS A 24 8.14 5.04 9.85
C LYS A 24 7.16 4.71 8.73
N LEU A 25 7.35 3.56 8.08
CA LEU A 25 6.41 3.06 7.07
C LEU A 25 5.00 2.95 7.66
N TYR A 26 4.89 2.46 8.89
CA TYR A 26 3.62 2.26 9.58
C TYR A 26 2.86 3.55 9.83
N VAL A 27 3.57 4.61 10.22
CA VAL A 27 2.95 5.89 10.58
C VAL A 27 2.68 6.75 9.36
N TRP A 28 3.61 6.78 8.40
CA TRP A 28 3.61 7.78 7.34
C TRP A 28 3.27 7.22 5.96
N GLY A 29 3.43 5.91 5.75
CA GLY A 29 3.31 5.28 4.44
C GLY A 29 4.61 5.28 3.63
N ALA A 30 4.58 4.58 2.50
CA ALA A 30 5.73 4.32 1.65
C ALA A 30 6.13 5.53 0.79
N GLY A 31 5.18 6.45 0.55
CA GLY A 31 5.43 7.69 -0.19
C GLY A 31 5.91 8.86 0.65
N ALA A 32 5.97 8.73 1.98
CA ALA A 32 6.36 9.81 2.85
C ALA A 32 7.84 10.16 2.70
N PRO A 33 8.21 11.45 2.53
CA PRO A 33 9.60 11.88 2.46
C PRO A 33 10.42 11.37 3.65
N GLU A 34 9.86 11.38 4.85
CA GLU A 34 10.53 10.95 6.08
C GLU A 34 10.89 9.46 6.09
N PHE A 35 10.10 8.62 5.39
CA PHE A 35 10.38 7.21 5.20
C PHE A 35 11.44 7.01 4.09
N LEU A 36 11.27 7.69 2.96
CA LEU A 36 12.17 7.58 1.80
C LEU A 36 13.59 8.06 2.12
N ASP A 37 13.71 9.18 2.84
CA ASP A 37 15.00 9.74 3.25
C ASP A 37 15.73 8.82 4.24
N GLU A 38 15.00 8.22 5.19
CA GLU A 38 15.58 7.27 6.14
C GLU A 38 15.99 5.96 5.46
N LEU A 39 15.15 5.43 4.57
CA LEU A 39 15.47 4.25 3.76
C LEU A 39 16.76 4.47 2.98
N LYS A 40 16.86 5.61 2.27
CA LYS A 40 18.04 5.97 1.50
C LYS A 40 19.27 6.12 2.39
N SER A 41 19.14 6.81 3.52
CA SER A 41 20.26 6.98 4.47
C SER A 41 20.76 5.64 5.02
N TYR A 42 19.85 4.72 5.38
CA TYR A 42 20.22 3.40 5.88
C TYR A 42 20.88 2.53 4.81
N GLU A 43 20.46 2.67 3.55
CA GLU A 43 21.09 2.01 2.40
C GLU A 43 22.50 2.55 2.16
N GLU A 44 22.69 3.88 2.14
CA GLU A 44 24.00 4.53 1.98
C GLU A 44 24.97 4.17 3.12
N MET A 45 24.46 3.94 4.33
CA MET A 45 25.25 3.48 5.48
C MET A 45 25.44 1.96 5.54
N ASN A 46 24.93 1.21 4.56
CA ASN A 46 24.96 -0.26 4.52
C ASN A 46 24.37 -0.91 5.79
N LEU A 47 23.32 -0.30 6.36
CA LEU A 47 22.58 -0.82 7.52
C LEU A 47 21.38 -1.69 7.10
N ILE A 48 20.85 -1.44 5.91
CA ILE A 48 19.72 -2.12 5.30
C ILE A 48 20.05 -2.36 3.83
N LYS A 49 19.64 -3.51 3.30
CA LYS A 49 19.49 -3.71 1.87
C LYS A 49 18.02 -3.56 1.50
N ARG A 50 17.71 -2.57 0.65
CA ARG A 50 16.33 -2.19 0.31
C ARG A 50 15.53 -3.37 -0.20
N GLU A 51 16.09 -4.17 -1.11
CA GLU A 51 15.41 -5.30 -1.73
C GLU A 51 15.06 -6.39 -0.72
N ASP A 52 15.83 -6.51 0.37
CA ASP A 52 15.58 -7.50 1.41
C ASP A 52 14.52 -6.97 2.38
N PHE A 53 14.59 -5.68 2.74
CA PHE A 53 13.59 -5.03 3.60
C PHE A 53 12.18 -5.05 3.00
N VAL A 54 12.02 -4.67 1.72
CA VAL A 54 10.70 -4.60 1.08
C VAL A 54 10.05 -5.97 0.87
N LYS A 55 10.85 -7.05 0.89
CA LYS A 55 10.39 -8.44 0.79
C LYS A 55 10.04 -9.05 2.15
N LEU A 56 10.27 -8.35 3.26
CA LEU A 56 9.84 -8.83 4.57
C LEU A 56 8.32 -8.94 4.58
N GLU A 57 7.81 -10.11 4.97
CA GLU A 57 6.37 -10.40 4.99
C GLU A 57 5.58 -9.33 5.76
N LYS A 58 6.07 -8.92 6.94
CA LYS A 58 5.50 -7.83 7.75
C LYS A 58 5.34 -6.51 6.98
N VAL A 59 6.29 -6.18 6.10
CA VAL A 59 6.27 -4.95 5.29
C VAL A 59 5.19 -5.07 4.22
N GLN A 60 5.16 -6.20 3.50
CA GLN A 60 4.18 -6.44 2.44
C GLN A 60 2.74 -6.49 2.98
N GLU A 61 2.52 -7.18 4.10
CA GLU A 61 1.21 -7.24 4.77
C GLU A 61 0.73 -5.86 5.21
N HIS A 62 1.61 -5.09 5.86
CA HIS A 62 1.28 -3.74 6.29
C HIS A 62 0.92 -2.84 5.10
N VAL A 63 1.71 -2.88 4.03
CA VAL A 63 1.45 -2.04 2.83
C VAL A 63 0.16 -2.44 2.13
N LYS A 64 -0.14 -3.73 2.00
CA LYS A 64 -1.45 -4.19 1.48
C LYS A 64 -2.60 -3.63 2.32
N LYS A 65 -2.48 -3.69 3.65
CA LYS A 65 -3.49 -3.12 4.56
C LYS A 65 -3.61 -1.60 4.41
N LEU A 66 -2.49 -0.88 4.36
CA LEU A 66 -2.47 0.57 4.21
C LEU A 66 -3.15 1.02 2.91
N LEU A 67 -2.84 0.36 1.79
CA LEU A 67 -3.47 0.63 0.51
C LEU A 67 -4.96 0.32 0.53
N PHE A 68 -5.36 -0.79 1.17
CA PHE A 68 -6.76 -1.14 1.34
C PHE A 68 -7.50 -0.08 2.18
N ASP A 69 -6.94 0.35 3.31
CA ASP A 69 -7.53 1.36 4.19
C ASP A 69 -7.67 2.70 3.44
N LYS A 70 -6.66 3.12 2.65
CA LYS A 70 -6.74 4.32 1.81
C LYS A 70 -7.81 4.19 0.72
N LEU A 71 -7.88 3.05 0.04
CA LEU A 71 -8.91 2.77 -0.95
C LEU A 71 -10.32 2.81 -0.33
N TYR A 72 -10.47 2.32 0.89
CA TYR A 72 -11.74 2.31 1.60
C TYR A 72 -12.20 3.72 1.96
N VAL A 73 -11.28 4.56 2.48
CA VAL A 73 -11.61 5.92 2.92
C VAL A 73 -11.79 6.87 1.75
N TRP A 74 -10.89 6.82 0.76
CA TRP A 74 -10.79 7.84 -0.28
C TRP A 74 -11.30 7.38 -1.65
N GLY A 75 -11.22 6.08 -1.92
CA GLY A 75 -11.57 5.49 -3.21
C GLY A 75 -10.42 5.50 -4.23
N ALA A 76 -10.63 4.81 -5.35
CA ALA A 76 -9.60 4.51 -6.35
C ALA A 76 -9.14 5.73 -7.17
N GLY A 77 -9.97 6.77 -7.26
CA GLY A 77 -9.66 8.01 -7.96
C GLY A 77 -9.03 9.10 -7.10
N ALA A 78 -8.84 8.85 -5.80
CA ALA A 78 -8.31 9.86 -4.90
C ALA A 78 -6.78 9.98 -4.99
N PRO A 79 -6.22 11.20 -5.02
CA PRO A 79 -4.78 11.42 -5.02
C PRO A 79 -4.05 10.69 -3.89
N GLU A 80 -4.63 10.65 -2.69
CA GLU A 80 -4.03 10.02 -1.50
C GLU A 80 -3.82 8.51 -1.66
N PHE A 81 -4.68 7.84 -2.43
CA PHE A 81 -4.53 6.44 -2.77
C PHE A 81 -3.56 6.25 -3.94
N LEU A 82 -3.68 7.06 -5.00
CA LEU A 82 -2.85 6.96 -6.20
C LEU A 82 -1.38 7.24 -5.91
N ASP A 83 -1.08 8.23 -5.07
CA ASP A 83 0.28 8.58 -4.66
C ASP A 83 0.92 7.47 -3.83
N GLU A 84 0.17 6.90 -2.87
CA GLU A 84 0.65 5.76 -2.08
C GLU A 84 0.92 4.54 -2.97
N LEU A 85 -0.02 4.21 -3.85
CA LEU A 85 0.12 3.08 -4.78
C LEU A 85 1.33 3.27 -5.70
N LYS A 86 1.57 4.48 -6.17
CA LYS A 86 2.74 4.84 -6.98
C LYS A 86 4.03 4.62 -6.20
N SER A 87 4.13 5.13 -4.97
CA SER A 87 5.33 4.95 -4.15
C SER A 87 5.60 3.49 -3.81
N VAL A 88 4.56 2.73 -3.46
CA VAL A 88 4.65 1.28 -3.21
C VAL A 88 5.21 0.54 -4.44
N LYS A 89 4.77 0.93 -5.64
CA LYS A 89 5.24 0.39 -6.92
C LYS A 89 6.68 0.78 -7.23
N GLU A 90 7.05 2.04 -7.04
CA GLU A 90 8.42 2.53 -7.25
C GLU A 90 9.43 1.87 -6.30
N LEU A 91 8.98 1.52 -5.09
CA LEU A 91 9.78 0.79 -4.10
C LEU A 91 9.75 -0.73 -4.30
N ASN A 92 8.96 -1.24 -5.25
CA ASN A 92 8.79 -2.66 -5.54
C ASN A 92 8.42 -3.49 -4.29
N ILE A 93 7.54 -2.93 -3.42
CA ILE A 93 7.09 -3.62 -2.21
C ILE A 93 6.07 -4.70 -2.56
N ILE A 94 5.04 -4.30 -3.33
CA ILE A 94 4.08 -5.20 -3.97
C ILE A 94 3.77 -4.65 -5.37
N THR A 95 3.38 -5.52 -6.27
CA THR A 95 2.90 -5.10 -7.59
C THR A 95 1.44 -4.63 -7.52
N GLU A 96 1.11 -3.69 -8.40
CA GLU A 96 -0.27 -3.24 -8.61
C GLU A 96 -1.18 -4.43 -8.95
N GLU A 97 -0.70 -5.38 -9.75
CA GLU A 97 -1.43 -6.59 -10.12
C GLU A 97 -1.71 -7.50 -8.92
N GLU A 98 -0.74 -7.71 -8.02
CA GLU A 98 -0.94 -8.49 -6.79
C GLU A 98 -2.01 -7.85 -5.90
N PHE A 99 -1.97 -6.53 -5.71
CA PHE A 99 -2.95 -5.82 -4.91
C PHE A 99 -4.35 -5.87 -5.54
N MET A 100 -4.46 -5.60 -6.84
CA MET A 100 -5.76 -5.56 -7.54
C MET A 100 -6.39 -6.94 -7.75
N LYS A 101 -5.60 -8.02 -7.61
CA LYS A 101 -6.12 -9.40 -7.64
C LYS A 101 -6.79 -9.81 -6.33
N MET A 102 -6.56 -9.12 -5.22
CA MET A 102 -7.19 -9.40 -3.93
C MET A 102 -8.71 -9.26 -4.03
N ASP A 103 -9.44 -10.26 -3.54
CA ASP A 103 -10.90 -10.31 -3.70
C ASP A 103 -11.60 -9.18 -2.92
N GLU A 104 -11.08 -8.81 -1.74
CA GLU A 104 -11.57 -7.67 -0.98
C GLU A 104 -11.40 -6.34 -1.73
N VAL A 105 -10.28 -6.15 -2.43
CA VAL A 105 -10.01 -4.94 -3.22
C VAL A 105 -11.00 -4.82 -4.37
N LYS A 106 -11.23 -5.92 -5.12
CA LYS A 106 -12.21 -5.94 -6.21
C LYS A 106 -13.62 -5.63 -5.73
N LYS A 107 -14.05 -6.25 -4.62
CA LYS A 107 -15.38 -6.00 -4.03
C LYS A 107 -15.53 -4.54 -3.60
N LEU A 108 -14.49 -3.96 -3.01
CA LEU A 108 -14.50 -2.59 -2.58
C LEU A 108 -14.55 -1.61 -3.75
N ILE A 109 -13.76 -1.82 -4.81
CA ILE A 109 -13.82 -1.01 -6.02
C ILE A 109 -15.20 -1.11 -6.67
N LYS A 110 -15.78 -2.32 -6.76
CA LYS A 110 -17.15 -2.51 -7.26
C LYS A 110 -18.15 -1.66 -6.50
N LYS A 111 -18.16 -1.82 -5.18
CA LYS A 111 -19.09 -1.11 -4.29
C LYS A 111 -18.90 0.41 -4.41
N ASN A 112 -17.67 0.89 -4.39
CA ASN A 112 -17.40 2.32 -4.53
C ASN A 112 -17.92 2.85 -5.87
N LEU A 113 -17.78 2.10 -6.97
CA LEU A 113 -18.35 2.50 -8.27
C LEU A 113 -19.88 2.58 -8.21
N GLU A 114 -20.55 1.59 -7.59
CA GLU A 114 -22.00 1.58 -7.40
C GLU A 114 -22.47 2.78 -6.56
N ASP A 115 -21.84 3.01 -5.40
CA ASP A 115 -22.15 4.11 -4.49
C ASP A 115 -21.91 5.48 -5.17
N LYS A 116 -20.83 5.63 -5.95
CA LYS A 116 -20.55 6.86 -6.70
C LYS A 116 -21.50 7.06 -7.87
N LEU A 117 -21.93 5.99 -8.54
CA LEU A 117 -22.90 6.05 -9.62
C LEU A 117 -24.26 6.56 -9.10
N ASP A 118 -24.69 6.08 -7.94
CA ASP A 118 -25.94 6.51 -7.30
C ASP A 118 -25.89 8.00 -6.89
N VAL A 119 -24.77 8.44 -6.30
CA VAL A 119 -24.64 9.82 -5.79
C VAL A 119 -24.37 10.84 -6.90
N TRP A 120 -23.53 10.51 -7.88
CA TRP A 120 -23.09 11.47 -8.90
C TRP A 120 -23.79 11.30 -10.25
N GLY A 121 -24.33 10.12 -10.53
CA GLY A 121 -24.92 9.78 -11.82
C GLY A 121 -23.88 9.54 -12.93
N PRO A 122 -24.24 8.76 -13.97
CA PRO A 122 -23.32 8.31 -15.02
C PRO A 122 -22.85 9.45 -15.96
N GLY A 123 -23.59 10.56 -15.99
CA GLY A 123 -23.28 11.73 -16.80
C GLY A 123 -22.27 12.69 -16.16
N SER A 124 -21.98 12.54 -14.87
CA SER A 124 -21.10 13.46 -14.16
C SER A 124 -19.63 13.26 -14.55
N THR A 125 -18.89 14.35 -14.64
CA THR A 125 -17.43 14.32 -14.84
C THR A 125 -16.75 13.59 -13.70
N GLN A 126 -17.20 13.79 -12.46
CA GLN A 126 -16.65 13.13 -11.26
C GLN A 126 -16.74 11.61 -11.34
N TYR A 127 -17.91 11.07 -11.75
CA TYR A 127 -18.06 9.63 -11.92
C TYR A 127 -17.18 9.09 -13.04
N ARG A 128 -17.10 9.80 -14.17
CA ARG A 128 -16.26 9.40 -15.31
C ARG A 128 -14.77 9.39 -14.94
N ASP A 129 -14.30 10.39 -14.21
CA ASP A 129 -12.91 10.46 -13.74
C ASP A 129 -12.60 9.31 -12.77
N TYR A 130 -13.52 9.04 -11.83
CA TYR A 130 -13.37 7.93 -10.89
C TYR A 130 -13.38 6.57 -11.60
N LEU A 131 -14.29 6.36 -12.55
CA LEU A 131 -14.35 5.16 -13.39
C LEU A 131 -13.06 4.98 -14.18
N ALA A 132 -12.56 6.04 -14.83
CA ALA A 132 -11.31 6.00 -15.56
C ALA A 132 -10.10 5.67 -14.66
N ALA A 133 -10.09 6.15 -13.42
CA ALA A 133 -9.07 5.77 -12.44
C ALA A 133 -9.15 4.28 -12.08
N ALA A 134 -10.35 3.76 -11.78
CA ALA A 134 -10.54 2.33 -11.52
C ALA A 134 -10.13 1.47 -12.74
N GLU A 135 -10.46 1.89 -13.95
CA GLU A 135 -10.08 1.20 -15.19
C GLU A 135 -8.57 1.13 -15.41
N LYS A 136 -7.85 2.22 -15.13
CA LYS A 136 -6.37 2.24 -15.19
C LYS A 136 -5.74 1.24 -14.24
N LEU A 137 -6.39 0.98 -13.11
CA LEU A 137 -5.98 0.02 -12.10
C LEU A 137 -6.35 -1.43 -12.45
N GLY A 138 -6.80 -1.68 -13.69
CA GLY A 138 -7.17 -3.01 -14.17
C GLY A 138 -8.57 -3.46 -13.75
N TYR A 139 -9.37 -2.58 -13.16
CA TYR A 139 -10.78 -2.86 -12.89
C TYR A 139 -11.57 -2.74 -14.19
N LYS A 140 -12.10 -3.86 -14.70
CA LYS A 140 -12.79 -3.88 -16.00
C LYS A 140 -13.97 -2.90 -16.03
N LYS A 141 -14.23 -2.32 -17.21
CA LYS A 141 -15.47 -1.59 -17.53
C LYS A 141 -16.70 -2.38 -17.07
N LEU A 142 -17.34 -1.94 -16.01
CA LEU A 142 -18.68 -2.38 -15.62
C LEU A 142 -19.78 -1.71 -16.46
N GLU A 143 -19.43 -0.99 -17.52
CA GLU A 143 -20.40 -0.36 -18.44
C GLU A 143 -21.48 -1.33 -18.97
N LYS A 144 -21.21 -2.63 -19.01
CA LYS A 144 -22.19 -3.64 -19.43
C LYS A 144 -23.00 -4.26 -18.28
N GLU A 145 -22.62 -4.05 -17.02
CA GLU A 145 -23.35 -4.58 -15.86
C GLU A 145 -24.40 -3.61 -15.30
N PHE A 146 -24.36 -2.32 -15.69
CA PHE A 146 -25.28 -1.28 -15.21
C PHE A 146 -26.10 -0.60 -16.32
N ALA A 147 -26.16 -1.18 -17.52
CA ALA A 147 -26.97 -0.71 -18.65
C ALA A 147 -28.24 -1.55 -18.81
#